data_AF-A0A2G8T7R8-F1
#
_entry.id   AF-A0A2G8T7R8-F1
#
_cell.length_a   1.000
_cell.length_b   1.000
_cell.length_c   1.000
_cell.angle_alpha   90.00
_cell.angle_beta   90.00
_cell.angle_gamma   90.00
#
_symmetry.space_group_name_H-M   'P 1'
#
loop_
_entity.id
_entity.type
_entity.pdbx_description
1 polymer ?
#
loop_
_entity_poly.entity_id
_entity_poly.type
_entity_poly.pdbx_seq_one_letter_code
_entity_poly.pdbx_strand_id
1 'polypeptide(L)'
;MLYLAITPEVSSVRAYDEPDGYARRIPYLAIVTVTHLTDTTAYLHGAVGKVDREMWAATLNLLRERGVKTVMLERHGRMKTIVL
;
A
#
# COMPACT_ATOMS: atom_id res chain seq x y z
N MET A 1 -29.15 -22.97 -5.45
CA MET A 1 -29.21 -21.63 -4.80
C MET A 1 -27.80 -21.23 -4.46
N LEU A 2 -27.36 -20.03 -4.86
CA LEU A 2 -25.97 -19.59 -4.73
C LEU A 2 -25.90 -18.46 -3.69
N TYR A 3 -24.98 -18.58 -2.74
CA TYR A 3 -24.71 -17.53 -1.76
C TYR A 3 -23.23 -17.18 -1.80
N LEU A 4 -22.92 -15.95 -2.19
CA LEU A 4 -21.57 -15.42 -2.31
C LEU A 4 -21.46 -14.18 -1.43
N ALA A 5 -20.29 -14.00 -0.80
CA ALA A 5 -19.90 -12.74 -0.17
C ALA A 5 -18.40 -12.51 -0.41
N ILE A 6 -18.05 -11.26 -0.71
CA ILE A 6 -16.68 -10.79 -0.92
C ILE A 6 -16.60 -9.34 -0.42
N THR A 7 -15.52 -8.93 0.23
CA THR A 7 -15.29 -7.51 0.52
C THR A 7 -13.79 -7.20 0.44
N PRO A 8 -13.28 -6.78 -0.73
CA PRO A 8 -11.92 -6.30 -0.88
C PRO A 8 -11.87 -4.79 -0.59
N GLU A 9 -11.00 -4.39 0.34
CA GLU A 9 -10.83 -2.98 0.73
C GLU A 9 -9.73 -2.29 -0.08
N VAL A 10 -9.90 -0.99 -0.28
CA VAL A 10 -8.85 -0.10 -0.81
C VAL A 10 -8.42 0.85 0.29
N SER A 11 -7.11 0.94 0.50
CA SER A 11 -6.52 1.91 1.42
C SER A 11 -5.46 2.74 0.72
N SER A 12 -5.06 3.85 1.35
CA SER A 12 -3.97 4.69 0.86
C SER A 12 -2.91 4.85 1.94
N VAL A 13 -1.65 4.69 1.54
CA VAL A 13 -0.49 5.01 2.36
C VAL A 13 -0.01 6.39 1.92
N ARG A 14 -0.05 7.36 2.84
CA ARG A 14 0.42 8.73 2.62
C ARG A 14 1.65 8.97 3.48
N ALA A 15 2.70 9.48 2.87
CA ALA A 15 3.92 9.91 3.55
C ALA A 15 3.88 11.43 3.77
N TYR A 16 4.32 11.86 4.95
CA TYR A 16 4.41 13.26 5.35
C TYR A 16 5.84 13.53 5.81
N ASP A 17 6.31 14.78 5.68
CA ASP A 17 7.59 15.26 6.22
C ASP A 17 7.55 15.50 7.73
N GLU A 18 6.36 15.66 8.30
CA GLU A 18 6.14 15.91 9.72
C GLU A 18 5.19 14.88 10.35
N PRO A 19 5.36 14.58 11.66
CA PRO A 19 4.37 13.81 12.43
C PRO A 19 2.97 14.42 12.36
N ASP A 20 1.96 13.56 12.39
CA ASP A 20 0.53 13.91 12.34
C ASP A 20 0.13 14.77 11.13
N GLY A 21 0.88 14.67 10.02
CA GLY A 21 0.63 15.46 8.81
C GLY A 21 -0.80 15.34 8.27
N TYR A 22 -1.46 14.19 8.42
CA TYR A 22 -2.88 14.04 8.07
C TYR A 22 -3.79 14.94 8.92
N ALA A 23 -3.67 14.88 10.24
CA ALA A 23 -4.50 15.67 11.17
C ALA A 23 -4.25 17.17 11.00
N ARG A 24 -2.99 17.53 10.73
CA ARG A 24 -2.55 18.91 10.49
C ARG A 24 -2.79 19.39 9.07
N ARG A 25 -3.34 18.55 8.18
CA ARG A 25 -3.61 18.85 6.76
C ARG A 25 -2.37 19.33 5.99
N ILE A 26 -1.20 18.81 6.34
CA ILE A 26 0.05 19.06 5.62
C ILE A 26 -0.03 18.35 4.26
N PRO A 27 0.49 18.95 3.17
CA PRO A 27 0.63 18.26 1.90
C PRO A 27 1.42 16.96 2.05
N TYR A 28 0.91 15.85 1.49
CA TYR A 28 1.66 14.60 1.50
C TYR A 28 2.82 14.66 0.50
N LEU A 29 3.96 14.09 0.86
CA LEU A 29 5.13 13.96 -0.01
C LEU A 29 4.96 12.85 -1.05
N ALA A 30 4.25 11.80 -0.66
CA ALA A 30 3.98 10.66 -1.49
C ALA A 30 2.67 9.98 -1.11
N ILE A 31 2.04 9.33 -2.08
CA ILE A 31 0.87 8.49 -1.88
C ILE A 31 1.01 7.19 -2.68
N VAL A 32 0.59 6.07 -2.08
CA VAL A 32 0.49 4.76 -2.74
C VAL A 32 -0.89 4.18 -2.42
N THR A 33 -1.55 3.63 -3.44
CA THR A 33 -2.82 2.92 -3.28
C THR A 33 -2.55 1.44 -2.97
N VAL A 34 -3.28 0.90 -2.01
CA VAL A 34 -3.22 -0.51 -1.60
C VAL A 34 -4.58 -1.13 -1.86
N THR A 35 -4.65 -2.05 -2.82
CA THR A 35 -5.83 -2.89 -3.05
C THR A 35 -5.62 -4.23 -2.36
N HIS A 36 -6.43 -4.55 -1.36
CA HIS A 36 -6.36 -5.83 -0.65
C HIS A 36 -7.03 -6.92 -1.47
N LEU A 37 -6.23 -7.84 -2.02
CA LEU A 37 -6.70 -8.94 -2.86
C LEU A 37 -7.22 -10.11 -2.02
N THR A 38 -6.59 -10.34 -0.87
CA THR A 38 -7.01 -11.26 0.19
C THR A 38 -6.61 -10.67 1.55
N ASP A 39 -6.97 -11.33 2.65
CA ASP A 39 -6.57 -10.92 4.01
C ASP A 39 -5.05 -10.82 4.21
N THR A 40 -4.26 -11.48 3.36
CA THR A 40 -2.80 -11.54 3.45
C THR A 40 -2.08 -11.06 2.20
N THR A 41 -2.80 -10.65 1.15
CA THR A 41 -2.20 -10.28 -0.13
C THR A 41 -2.69 -8.92 -0.57
N ALA A 42 -1.75 -8.01 -0.85
CA ALA A 42 -2.05 -6.67 -1.31
C ALA A 42 -1.39 -6.35 -2.66
N TYR A 43 -2.06 -5.55 -3.46
CA TYR A 43 -1.54 -4.96 -4.70
C TYR A 43 -1.28 -3.47 -4.50
N LEU A 44 -0.04 -3.03 -4.77
CA LEU A 44 0.39 -1.64 -4.67
C LEU A 44 0.43 -0.99 -6.05
N HIS A 45 -0.26 0.13 -6.19
CA HIS A 45 -0.34 0.88 -7.44
C HIS A 45 -0.60 2.37 -7.20
N GLY A 46 -0.65 3.14 -8.28
CA GLY A 46 -0.95 4.58 -8.22
C GLY A 46 0.04 5.36 -7.35
N ALA A 47 1.30 4.93 -7.35
CA ALA A 47 2.37 5.58 -6.60
C ALA A 47 2.68 6.97 -7.20
N VAL A 48 2.56 8.03 -6.41
CA VAL A 48 2.82 9.42 -6.83
C VAL A 48 3.66 10.12 -5.76
N GLY A 49 4.59 10.98 -6.20
CA GLY A 49 5.45 11.78 -5.32
C GLY A 49 6.81 11.12 -5.03
N LYS A 50 7.39 11.39 -3.85
CA LYS A 50 8.70 10.87 -3.42
C LYS A 50 8.62 9.41 -2.98
N VAL A 51 8.53 8.50 -3.95
CA VAL A 51 8.40 7.05 -3.75
C VAL A 51 9.76 6.37 -3.96
N ASP A 52 10.70 6.67 -3.07
CA ASP A 52 12.05 6.11 -3.11
C ASP A 52 12.16 4.77 -2.35
N ARG A 53 13.39 4.26 -2.22
CA ARG A 53 13.65 2.99 -1.52
C ARG A 53 13.22 3.02 -0.05
N GLU A 54 13.37 4.16 0.61
CA GLU A 54 13.01 4.32 2.02
C GLU A 54 11.49 4.30 2.20
N MET A 55 10.77 5.04 1.36
CA MET A 55 9.30 5.04 1.33
C MET A 55 8.75 3.63 1.06
N TRP A 56 9.33 2.90 0.10
CA TRP A 56 8.93 1.51 -0.14
C TRP A 56 9.20 0.62 1.08
N ALA A 57 10.37 0.70 1.71
CA ALA A 57 10.68 -0.08 2.89
C ALA A 57 9.70 0.19 4.04
N ALA A 58 9.39 1.47 4.30
CA ALA A 58 8.41 1.87 5.30
C ALA A 58 6.99 1.35 4.98
N THR A 59 6.58 1.45 3.71
CA THR A 59 5.27 0.93 3.24
C THR A 59 5.17 -0.58 3.45
N LEU A 60 6.20 -1.34 3.07
CA LEU A 60 6.21 -2.80 3.23
C LEU A 60 6.21 -3.21 4.71
N ASN A 61 6.92 -2.47 5.58
CA ASN A 61 6.88 -2.70 7.03
C ASN A 61 5.47 -2.44 7.61
N LEU A 62 4.84 -1.32 7.25
CA LEU A 62 3.47 -1.00 7.67
C LEU A 62 2.47 -2.08 7.26
N LEU A 63 2.61 -2.63 6.04
CA LEU A 63 1.74 -3.70 5.55
C LEU A 63 1.98 -5.01 6.30
N ARG A 64 3.24 -5.34 6.60
CA ARG A 64 3.59 -6.51 7.43
C ARG A 64 2.95 -6.41 8.82
N GLU A 65 3.03 -5.25 9.46
CA GLU A 65 2.40 -4.98 10.77
C GLU A 65 0.87 -5.14 10.74
N ARG A 66 0.25 -4.90 9.58
CA ARG A 66 -1.18 -5.12 9.35
C ARG A 66 -1.54 -6.54 8.92
N GLY A 67 -0.59 -7.47 8.94
CA GLY A 67 -0.83 -8.90 8.64
C GLY A 67 -0.71 -9.28 7.17
N VAL A 68 -0.34 -8.35 6.28
CA VAL A 68 -0.06 -8.67 4.88
C VAL A 68 1.23 -9.50 4.81
N LYS A 69 1.19 -10.59 4.04
CA LYS A 69 2.30 -11.52 3.82
C LYS A 69 2.88 -11.45 2.42
N THR A 70 2.05 -11.06 1.45
CA THR A 70 2.43 -11.00 0.04
C THR A 70 2.04 -9.65 -0.53
N VAL A 71 2.97 -9.03 -1.23
CA VAL A 71 2.75 -7.78 -1.96
C VAL A 71 3.02 -7.98 -3.44
N MET A 72 2.11 -7.48 -4.27
CA MET A 72 2.27 -7.40 -5.72
C MET A 72 2.43 -5.93 -6.12
N LEU A 73 3.37 -5.61 -7.01
CA LEU A 73 3.49 -4.27 -7.61
C LEU A 73 4.09 -4.32 -9.01
N GLU A 74 3.66 -3.43 -9.89
CA GLU A 74 4.26 -3.33 -11.22
C GLU A 74 5.56 -2.54 -11.13
N ARG A 75 6.63 -3.08 -11.74
CA ARG A 75 7.91 -2.39 -11.86
C ARG A 75 8.45 -2.57 -13.28
N HIS A 76 8.62 -1.46 -14.00
CA HIS A 76 9.07 -1.42 -15.39
C HIS A 76 8.23 -2.34 -16.31
N GLY A 77 6.90 -2.24 -16.23
CA GLY A 77 5.97 -3.03 -17.06
C GLY A 77 5.89 -4.52 -16.71
N ARG A 78 6.46 -4.93 -15.57
CA ARG A 78 6.44 -6.33 -15.13
C ARG A 78 5.89 -6.45 -13.72
N MET A 79 5.01 -7.41 -13.53
CA MET A 79 4.50 -7.77 -12.21
C MET A 79 5.65 -8.32 -11.34
N LYS A 80 5.80 -7.77 -10.14
CA LYS A 80 6.69 -8.27 -9.11
C LYS A 80 5.88 -8.70 -7.90
N THR A 81 6.28 -9.84 -7.33
CA THR A 81 5.72 -10.38 -6.10
C THR A 81 6.81 -10.40 -5.04
N ILE A 82 6.50 -9.88 -3.86
CA ILE A 82 7.39 -9.80 -2.70
C ILE A 82 6.70 -10.54 -1.55
N VAL A 83 7.44 -11.43 -0.90
CA VAL A 83 7.05 -12.04 0.38
C VAL A 83 7.61 -11.16 1.50
N LEU A 84 6.75 -10.69 2.39
CA LEU A 84 7.08 -9.77 3.49
C LEU A 84 7.67 -10.50 4.69
#